data_AF-A0A930XW43-F1
#
_entry.id   AF-A0A930XW43-F1
#
_cell.length_a   1.000
_cell.length_b   1.000
_cell.length_c   1.000
_cell.angle_alpha   90.00
_cell.angle_beta   90.00
_cell.angle_gamma   90.00
#
_symmetry.space_group_name_H-M   'P 1'
#
loop_
_entity.id
_entity.type
_entity.pdbx_description
1 polymer ?
#
loop_
_entity_poly.entity_id
_entity_poly.type
_entity_poly.pdbx_seq_one_letter_code
_entity_poly.pdbx_strand_id
1 'polypeptide(L)'
;MLPEHHRLIESREGTQRWKFWGPYLSERQWGTVREDYSDNGDAWNYLPHDHARSRAYRWGEDGLGGICDAHQVLCFALTLWNEQDPILKERLFGLTNSEGNHGEDVKEYYFYLDSTPTHSYMKYLYKYPQHAFPYDDIVQTNARRSRHELEYELIDTGIFDEDRYFDVFVEYAKAAPEDILIKITVHNRGPEAAPIHLLPTLWYRNTWSWGQGEGKPILKAFTHQGQPLIYAHHNDPLFSESLPDYYLYCDQSVPLLFTENETNQARLFNTPNPRPYVKDSFHTYLIEGQAEAVNPEQVGTKVAPHYHWVVPPGESRSLQLRLTITPPEQVSNPWQHFEDVFTTRIQEADGFYEATLPATLREDTDRYTIARQALAGML
;
A
#
# COMPACT_ATOMS: atom_id res chain seq x y z
N MET A 1 13.24 10.60 29.52
CA MET A 1 12.20 10.71 28.47
C MET A 1 12.62 9.79 27.33
N LEU A 2 11.71 8.99 26.80
CA LEU A 2 12.03 7.98 25.77
C LEU A 2 12.18 8.64 24.39
N PRO A 3 12.88 8.00 23.42
CA PRO A 3 13.07 8.57 22.08
C PRO A 3 11.77 8.97 21.39
N GLU A 4 10.71 8.15 21.46
CA GLU A 4 9.43 8.47 20.86
C GLU A 4 8.76 9.71 21.50
N HIS A 5 8.92 9.92 22.80
CA HIS A 5 8.45 11.13 23.47
C HIS A 5 9.19 12.38 22.98
N HIS A 6 10.50 12.28 22.68
CA HIS A 6 11.22 13.39 22.06
C HIS A 6 10.68 13.71 20.66
N ARG A 7 10.43 12.70 19.81
CA ARG A 7 9.85 12.94 18.47
C ARG A 7 8.48 13.56 18.52
N LEU A 8 7.66 13.21 19.51
CA LEU A 8 6.36 13.83 19.73
C LEU A 8 6.48 15.30 20.09
N ILE A 9 7.47 15.67 20.91
CA ILE A 9 7.77 17.07 21.22
C ILE A 9 8.25 17.79 19.96
N GLU A 10 9.21 17.24 19.22
CA GLU A 10 9.71 17.82 17.97
C GLU A 10 8.59 18.03 16.95
N SER A 11 7.67 17.07 16.83
CA SER A 11 6.49 17.18 15.95
C SER A 11 5.53 18.27 16.40
N ARG A 12 5.29 18.40 17.71
CA ARG A 12 4.40 19.41 18.29
C ARG A 12 4.99 20.82 18.18
N GLU A 13 6.30 20.94 18.33
CA GLU A 13 7.04 22.21 18.24
C GLU A 13 7.39 22.59 16.79
N GLY A 14 7.19 21.66 15.84
CA GLY A 14 7.46 21.88 14.42
C GLY A 14 8.95 21.90 14.07
N THR A 15 9.82 21.37 14.94
CA THR A 15 11.28 21.33 14.70
C THR A 15 11.69 20.18 13.78
N GLN A 16 10.90 19.09 13.75
CA GLN A 16 11.04 17.97 12.82
C GLN A 16 9.66 17.50 12.37
N ARG A 17 9.53 17.11 11.10
CA ARG A 17 8.24 16.73 10.50
C ARG A 17 7.99 15.23 10.56
N TRP A 18 8.14 14.59 11.73
CA TRP A 18 8.03 13.12 11.82
C TRP A 18 6.70 12.58 11.30
N LYS A 19 5.61 13.32 11.45
CA LYS A 19 4.27 12.97 10.94
C LYS A 19 4.02 13.40 9.49
N PHE A 20 5.07 13.78 8.75
CA PHE A 20 4.91 14.13 7.34
C PHE A 20 4.58 12.90 6.50
N TRP A 21 5.22 11.77 6.76
CA TRP A 21 4.84 10.48 6.18
C TRP A 21 4.14 9.61 7.19
N GLY A 22 3.08 8.93 6.78
CA GLY A 22 2.36 8.00 7.65
C GLY A 22 1.33 7.19 6.87
N PRO A 23 0.56 6.33 7.56
CA PRO A 23 -0.41 5.44 6.97
C PRO A 23 -1.71 6.21 6.65
N TYR A 24 -1.61 7.30 5.89
CA TYR A 24 -2.74 8.20 5.62
C TYR A 24 -3.53 7.81 4.36
N LEU A 25 -3.11 6.76 3.65
CA LEU A 25 -3.96 6.10 2.66
C LEU A 25 -5.20 5.52 3.36
N SER A 26 -6.34 5.55 2.67
CA SER A 26 -7.60 5.25 3.34
C SER A 26 -7.71 3.80 3.81
N GLU A 27 -7.23 2.83 3.02
CA GLU A 27 -7.34 1.37 3.22
C GLU A 27 -8.75 0.91 3.63
N ARG A 28 -9.76 1.67 3.19
CA ARG A 28 -11.16 1.55 3.62
C ARG A 28 -12.16 1.76 2.49
N GLN A 29 -11.69 1.81 1.24
CA GLN A 29 -12.51 1.94 0.04
C GLN A 29 -12.76 0.57 -0.60
N TRP A 30 -13.07 -0.43 0.24
CA TRP A 30 -13.06 -1.85 -0.13
C TRP A 30 -14.26 -2.30 -0.97
N GLY A 31 -15.44 -1.69 -0.77
CA GLY A 31 -16.64 -1.97 -1.58
C GLY A 31 -16.92 -0.88 -2.62
N THR A 32 -16.73 0.37 -2.21
CA THR A 32 -16.88 1.54 -3.08
C THR A 32 -15.86 2.60 -2.71
N VAL A 33 -15.39 3.34 -3.71
CA VAL A 33 -14.65 4.57 -3.48
C VAL A 33 -15.66 5.64 -3.08
N ARG A 34 -15.36 6.34 -2.00
CA ARG A 34 -16.27 7.32 -1.36
C ARG A 34 -16.25 8.67 -2.10
N GLU A 35 -16.53 8.62 -3.40
CA GLU A 35 -16.67 9.75 -4.30
C GLU A 35 -17.97 9.59 -5.09
N ASP A 36 -18.78 10.65 -5.14
CA ASP A 36 -20.04 10.63 -5.86
C ASP A 36 -20.15 11.86 -6.76
N TYR A 37 -20.30 11.60 -8.06
CA TYR A 37 -20.63 12.61 -9.07
C TYR A 37 -21.78 12.14 -9.95
N SER A 38 -22.61 11.24 -9.43
CA SER A 38 -23.86 10.84 -10.07
C SER A 38 -24.89 11.98 -10.01
N ASP A 39 -25.78 12.03 -10.99
CA ASP A 39 -26.85 13.04 -11.02
C ASP A 39 -27.91 12.80 -9.93
N ASN A 40 -27.92 11.61 -9.31
CA ASN A 40 -28.94 11.15 -8.36
C ASN A 40 -28.42 10.95 -6.92
N GLY A 41 -27.14 11.16 -6.63
CA GLY A 41 -26.58 11.00 -5.29
C GLY A 41 -26.33 9.55 -4.87
N ASP A 42 -26.05 8.65 -5.82
CA ASP A 42 -25.77 7.24 -5.61
C ASP A 42 -24.32 6.97 -5.18
N ALA A 43 -23.95 7.47 -4.00
CA ALA A 43 -22.60 7.36 -3.46
C ALA A 43 -22.12 5.92 -3.21
N TRP A 44 -23.03 4.94 -3.17
CA TRP A 44 -22.69 3.54 -2.89
C TRP A 44 -22.36 2.75 -4.15
N ASN A 45 -22.95 3.09 -5.31
CA ASN A 45 -22.75 2.34 -6.55
C ASN A 45 -22.03 3.13 -7.64
N TYR A 46 -21.79 4.44 -7.45
CA TYR A 46 -21.21 5.27 -8.50
C TYR A 46 -19.75 4.92 -8.85
N LEU A 47 -18.93 4.61 -7.85
CA LEU A 47 -17.52 4.26 -8.03
C LEU A 47 -17.20 2.92 -7.33
N PRO A 48 -17.71 1.80 -7.87
CA PRO A 48 -17.55 0.48 -7.26
C PRO A 48 -16.08 0.04 -7.24
N HIS A 49 -15.79 -0.97 -6.43
CA HIS A 49 -14.48 -1.62 -6.36
C HIS A 49 -13.93 -2.00 -7.75
N ASP A 50 -14.78 -2.43 -8.70
CA ASP A 50 -14.32 -2.76 -10.06
C ASP A 50 -13.69 -1.57 -10.79
N HIS A 51 -14.35 -0.41 -10.73
CA HIS A 51 -13.89 0.80 -11.40
C HIS A 51 -12.61 1.37 -10.77
N ALA A 52 -12.42 1.13 -9.49
CA ALA A 52 -11.38 1.73 -8.67
C ALA A 52 -9.94 1.48 -9.18
N ARG A 53 -9.69 0.34 -9.84
CA ARG A 53 -8.37 0.04 -10.45
C ARG A 53 -8.11 0.81 -11.74
N SER A 54 -9.17 1.23 -12.42
CA SER A 54 -9.12 1.88 -13.74
C SER A 54 -9.42 3.38 -13.68
N ARG A 55 -9.93 3.89 -12.55
CA ARG A 55 -10.35 5.29 -12.38
C ARG A 55 -9.44 6.02 -11.42
N ALA A 56 -8.85 7.15 -11.83
CA ALA A 56 -8.10 8.01 -10.94
C ALA A 56 -9.03 8.68 -9.92
N TYR A 57 -8.60 8.75 -8.66
CA TYR A 57 -9.37 9.35 -7.58
C TYR A 57 -9.08 10.85 -7.53
N ARG A 58 -10.02 11.62 -7.00
CA ARG A 58 -9.90 13.07 -6.92
C ARG A 58 -9.52 13.54 -5.52
N TRP A 59 -10.22 13.04 -4.50
CA TRP A 59 -10.15 13.59 -3.14
C TRP A 59 -9.23 12.82 -2.20
N GLY A 60 -8.81 11.62 -2.59
CA GLY A 60 -7.80 10.88 -1.85
C GLY A 60 -7.23 9.72 -2.64
N GLU A 61 -6.56 8.81 -1.96
CA GLU A 61 -5.98 7.58 -2.52
C GLU A 61 -6.19 6.40 -1.56
N ASP A 62 -6.02 5.20 -2.11
CA ASP A 62 -6.16 3.94 -1.39
C ASP A 62 -5.04 2.98 -1.78
N GLY A 63 -4.68 2.07 -0.87
CA GLY A 63 -3.61 1.11 -1.12
C GLY A 63 -3.33 0.19 0.06
N LEU A 64 -2.93 -1.04 -0.25
CA LEU A 64 -2.66 -2.10 0.72
C LEU A 64 -1.37 -1.82 1.53
N GLY A 65 -1.48 -1.72 2.85
CA GLY A 65 -0.36 -1.51 3.77
C GLY A 65 0.50 -0.28 3.44
N GLY A 66 -0.10 0.75 2.85
CA GLY A 66 0.62 1.87 2.25
C GLY A 66 0.82 3.08 3.16
N ILE A 67 1.67 4.00 2.70
CA ILE A 67 1.96 5.29 3.32
C ILE A 67 1.86 6.41 2.28
N CYS A 68 1.61 7.63 2.73
CA CYS A 68 1.74 8.81 1.88
C CYS A 68 2.24 10.01 2.70
N ASP A 69 2.60 11.08 2.01
CA ASP A 69 2.84 12.35 2.68
C ASP A 69 1.54 12.92 3.29
N ALA A 70 1.65 13.92 4.16
CA ALA A 70 0.56 14.48 4.94
C ALA A 70 -0.54 15.17 4.10
N HIS A 71 -0.26 15.45 2.82
CA HIS A 71 -1.22 15.99 1.86
C HIS A 71 -1.71 14.94 0.85
N GLN A 72 -1.27 13.68 0.98
CA GLN A 72 -1.59 12.55 0.12
C GLN A 72 -1.35 12.89 -1.37
N VAL A 73 -0.17 13.43 -1.65
CA VAL A 73 0.27 13.83 -2.99
C VAL A 73 1.12 12.73 -3.58
N LEU A 74 2.17 12.29 -2.88
CA LEU A 74 3.00 11.14 -3.21
C LEU A 74 2.63 9.97 -2.29
N CYS A 75 2.25 8.86 -2.92
CA CYS A 75 1.72 7.68 -2.26
C CYS A 75 2.61 6.47 -2.57
N PHE A 76 2.73 5.58 -1.59
CA PHE A 76 3.41 4.30 -1.70
C PHE A 76 2.54 3.20 -1.10
N ALA A 77 2.38 2.07 -1.78
CA ALA A 77 1.63 0.93 -1.28
C ALA A 77 2.04 -0.36 -1.99
N LEU A 78 1.66 -1.50 -1.42
CA LEU A 78 1.95 -2.79 -2.01
C LEU A 78 0.86 -3.23 -2.97
N THR A 79 1.27 -3.74 -4.13
CA THR A 79 0.41 -4.46 -5.06
C THR A 79 0.91 -5.90 -5.19
N LEU A 80 -0.01 -6.87 -5.16
CA LEU A 80 0.29 -8.30 -5.22
C LEU A 80 -0.45 -9.00 -6.36
N TRP A 81 0.12 -10.11 -6.84
CA TRP A 81 -0.58 -11.05 -7.72
C TRP A 81 -0.01 -12.46 -7.54
N ASN A 82 -0.89 -13.45 -7.38
CA ASN A 82 -0.57 -14.87 -7.17
C ASN A 82 -0.59 -15.70 -8.46
N GLU A 83 -0.63 -15.05 -9.64
CA GLU A 83 -0.84 -15.67 -10.97
C GLU A 83 -2.24 -16.31 -11.19
N GLN A 84 -3.10 -16.31 -10.18
CA GLN A 84 -4.44 -16.92 -10.24
C GLN A 84 -5.56 -15.88 -10.17
N ASP A 85 -5.35 -14.80 -9.42
CA ASP A 85 -6.33 -13.75 -9.23
C ASP A 85 -6.69 -13.08 -10.57
N PRO A 86 -7.98 -12.82 -10.81
CA PRO A 86 -8.43 -12.13 -12.01
C PRO A 86 -8.08 -10.63 -12.00
N ILE A 87 -7.61 -10.10 -10.87
CA ILE A 87 -7.20 -8.71 -10.70
C ILE A 87 -5.92 -8.63 -9.87
N LEU A 88 -5.15 -7.55 -10.04
CA LEU A 88 -4.07 -7.22 -9.13
C LEU A 88 -4.65 -6.83 -7.77
N LYS A 89 -4.08 -7.34 -6.70
CA LYS A 89 -4.45 -7.00 -5.33
C LYS A 89 -3.73 -5.71 -4.92
N GLU A 90 -4.33 -4.58 -5.29
CA GLU A 90 -3.84 -3.22 -4.96
C GLU A 90 -4.50 -2.64 -3.70
N ARG A 91 -5.65 -3.18 -3.32
CA ARG A 91 -6.49 -2.74 -2.19
C ARG A 91 -7.31 -3.90 -1.66
N LEU A 92 -7.84 -3.72 -0.45
CA LEU A 92 -8.76 -4.67 0.15
C LEU A 92 -10.08 -4.73 -0.63
N PHE A 93 -10.66 -5.92 -0.72
CA PHE A 93 -12.00 -6.13 -1.24
C PHE A 93 -13.03 -6.21 -0.12
N GLY A 94 -14.23 -5.71 -0.38
CA GLY A 94 -15.34 -5.77 0.55
C GLY A 94 -16.67 -5.50 -0.14
N LEU A 95 -17.73 -5.60 0.65
CA LEU A 95 -19.10 -5.44 0.22
C LEU A 95 -19.58 -4.02 0.52
N THR A 96 -20.43 -3.50 -0.35
CA THR A 96 -21.24 -2.30 -0.10
C THR A 96 -22.42 -2.63 0.82
N ASN A 97 -23.12 -1.58 1.30
CA ASN A 97 -24.32 -1.74 2.14
C ASN A 97 -25.43 -2.59 1.51
N SER A 98 -25.52 -2.62 0.18
CA SER A 98 -26.52 -3.42 -0.54
C SER A 98 -26.09 -4.87 -0.78
N GLU A 99 -24.79 -5.17 -0.65
CA GLU A 99 -24.24 -6.49 -0.91
C GLU A 99 -24.06 -7.30 0.39
N GLY A 100 -23.74 -6.63 1.50
CA GLY A 100 -23.62 -7.28 2.82
C GLY A 100 -24.94 -7.37 3.57
N ASN A 101 -25.16 -8.48 4.28
CA ASN A 101 -26.35 -8.68 5.13
C ASN A 101 -26.36 -7.79 6.39
N HIS A 102 -25.20 -7.27 6.81
CA HIS A 102 -25.05 -6.33 7.92
C HIS A 102 -24.42 -4.97 7.53
N GLY A 103 -24.41 -4.63 6.24
CA GLY A 103 -23.88 -3.35 5.73
C GLY A 103 -22.53 -3.51 5.01
N GLU A 104 -21.73 -2.43 4.99
CA GLU A 104 -20.35 -2.50 4.48
C GLU A 104 -19.52 -3.51 5.27
N ASP A 105 -18.76 -4.34 4.55
CA ASP A 105 -18.06 -5.46 5.16
C ASP A 105 -16.79 -5.82 4.39
N VAL A 106 -15.63 -5.78 5.05
CA VAL A 106 -14.35 -6.09 4.42
C VAL A 106 -14.14 -7.60 4.41
N LYS A 107 -13.78 -8.18 3.27
CA LYS A 107 -13.73 -9.63 3.07
C LYS A 107 -12.31 -10.14 2.96
N GLU A 108 -11.42 -9.54 3.73
CA GLU A 108 -9.97 -9.75 3.67
C GLU A 108 -9.40 -9.87 5.08
N TYR A 109 -8.31 -10.61 5.25
CA TYR A 109 -7.64 -10.75 6.54
C TYR A 109 -6.33 -9.97 6.58
N TYR A 110 -6.33 -8.89 7.36
CA TYR A 110 -5.19 -8.00 7.53
C TYR A 110 -5.12 -7.49 8.97
N PHE A 111 -3.92 -7.12 9.41
CA PHE A 111 -3.64 -6.79 10.80
C PHE A 111 -2.61 -5.66 10.88
N TYR A 112 -2.96 -4.59 11.60
CA TYR A 112 -2.02 -3.58 12.05
C TYR A 112 -1.31 -4.12 13.29
N LEU A 113 -0.08 -4.59 13.10
CA LEU A 113 0.65 -5.29 14.15
C LEU A 113 1.39 -4.34 15.09
N ASP A 114 1.86 -3.21 14.56
CA ASP A 114 2.60 -2.22 15.34
C ASP A 114 2.61 -0.86 14.65
N SER A 115 2.66 0.22 15.43
CA SER A 115 2.81 1.59 14.96
C SER A 115 3.22 2.48 16.14
N THR A 116 4.12 3.43 15.95
CA THR A 116 4.36 4.48 16.96
C THR A 116 3.59 5.76 16.61
N PRO A 117 3.27 6.65 17.57
CA PRO A 117 2.52 7.88 17.30
C PRO A 117 3.14 8.85 16.28
N THR A 118 4.44 8.75 16.03
CA THR A 118 5.14 9.50 14.97
C THR A 118 5.37 8.68 13.70
N HIS A 119 4.84 7.46 13.66
CA HIS A 119 5.04 6.48 12.60
C HIS A 119 6.52 6.25 12.32
N SER A 120 7.34 6.29 13.38
CA SER A 120 8.78 6.03 13.33
C SER A 120 9.08 4.55 13.15
N TYR A 121 8.15 3.68 13.59
CA TYR A 121 8.05 2.27 13.24
C TYR A 121 6.59 1.94 12.90
N MET A 122 6.37 1.10 11.88
CA MET A 122 5.06 0.53 11.54
C MET A 122 5.24 -0.91 11.05
N LYS A 123 4.28 -1.79 11.38
CA LYS A 123 4.23 -3.17 10.93
C LYS A 123 2.81 -3.58 10.60
N TYR A 124 2.63 -4.08 9.39
CA TYR A 124 1.38 -4.54 8.83
C TYR A 124 1.52 -6.00 8.37
N LEU A 125 0.44 -6.76 8.45
CA LEU A 125 0.34 -8.13 7.93
C LEU A 125 -0.92 -8.26 7.07
N TYR A 126 -0.77 -8.79 5.86
CA TYR A 126 -1.87 -9.22 5.01
C TYR A 126 -1.77 -10.72 4.73
N LYS A 127 -2.90 -11.42 4.83
CA LYS A 127 -3.00 -12.85 4.49
C LYS A 127 -3.51 -12.97 3.06
N TYR A 128 -2.60 -13.21 2.12
CA TYR A 128 -2.92 -13.28 0.71
C TYR A 128 -3.09 -14.73 0.24
N PRO A 129 -4.28 -15.13 -0.26
CA PRO A 129 -4.48 -16.48 -0.79
C PRO A 129 -3.55 -16.86 -1.95
N GLN A 130 -3.21 -18.15 -2.03
CA GLN A 130 -2.49 -18.72 -3.19
C GLN A 130 -3.42 -19.03 -4.37
N HIS A 131 -4.71 -19.21 -4.09
CA HIS A 131 -5.75 -19.43 -5.10
C HIS A 131 -6.43 -18.13 -5.52
N ALA A 132 -7.12 -18.18 -6.66
CA ALA A 132 -7.94 -17.07 -7.13
C ALA A 132 -8.97 -16.67 -6.08
N PHE A 133 -8.97 -15.38 -5.73
CA PHE A 133 -9.87 -14.82 -4.74
C PHE A 133 -11.35 -14.96 -5.17
N PRO A 134 -12.28 -15.39 -4.31
CA PRO A 134 -13.60 -15.83 -4.71
C PRO A 134 -14.62 -14.67 -4.66
N TYR A 135 -14.35 -13.60 -5.42
CA TYR A 135 -15.14 -12.36 -5.41
C TYR A 135 -16.64 -12.61 -5.63
N ASP A 136 -16.99 -13.35 -6.69
CA ASP A 136 -18.38 -13.58 -7.07
C ASP A 136 -19.14 -14.44 -6.05
N ASP A 137 -18.50 -15.46 -5.47
CA ASP A 137 -19.13 -16.30 -4.43
C ASP A 137 -19.43 -15.47 -3.18
N ILE A 138 -18.47 -14.67 -2.73
CA ILE A 138 -18.65 -13.81 -1.55
C ILE A 138 -19.80 -12.83 -1.76
N VAL A 139 -19.88 -12.15 -2.91
CA VAL A 139 -20.96 -11.21 -3.22
C VAL A 139 -22.31 -11.93 -3.31
N GLN A 140 -22.40 -13.00 -4.11
CA GLN A 140 -23.67 -13.68 -4.36
C GLN A 140 -24.22 -14.38 -3.13
N THR A 141 -23.36 -14.97 -2.30
CA THR A 141 -23.77 -15.69 -1.10
C THR A 141 -24.23 -14.71 -0.01
N ASN A 142 -23.50 -13.61 0.23
CA ASN A 142 -23.92 -12.60 1.20
C ASN A 142 -25.21 -11.88 0.79
N ALA A 143 -25.39 -11.56 -0.50
CA ALA A 143 -26.61 -10.90 -1.00
C ALA A 143 -27.89 -11.75 -0.81
N ARG A 144 -27.75 -13.07 -0.62
CA ARG A 144 -28.88 -14.00 -0.36
C ARG A 144 -29.17 -14.19 1.12
N ARG A 145 -28.25 -13.80 2.01
CA ARG A 145 -28.42 -13.95 3.46
C ARG A 145 -29.31 -12.85 4.02
N SER A 146 -30.09 -13.20 5.02
CA SER A 146 -30.88 -12.25 5.80
C SER A 146 -30.03 -11.64 6.92
N ARG A 147 -30.49 -10.51 7.47
CA ARG A 147 -29.93 -9.87 8.69
C ARG A 147 -29.97 -10.72 9.97
N HIS A 148 -30.52 -11.93 9.89
CA HIS A 148 -30.62 -12.87 11.01
C HIS A 148 -29.60 -14.01 10.91
N GLU A 149 -28.89 -14.08 9.78
CA GLU A 149 -27.80 -15.03 9.53
C GLU A 149 -26.46 -14.33 9.76
N LEU A 150 -25.43 -15.10 10.12
CA LEU A 150 -24.06 -14.58 10.21
C LEU A 150 -23.56 -14.15 8.81
N GLU A 151 -22.56 -13.28 8.75
CA GLU A 151 -21.88 -12.98 7.49
C GLU A 151 -21.22 -14.24 6.90
N TYR A 152 -21.14 -14.32 5.57
CA TYR A 152 -20.30 -15.31 4.89
C TYR A 152 -18.91 -14.71 4.73
N GLU A 153 -17.94 -15.27 5.42
CA GLU A 153 -16.58 -14.75 5.50
C GLU A 153 -15.66 -15.43 4.50
N LEU A 154 -14.52 -14.80 4.21
CA LEU A 154 -13.54 -15.36 3.28
C LEU A 154 -13.06 -16.75 3.74
N ILE A 155 -12.93 -16.99 5.04
CA ILE A 155 -12.55 -18.31 5.57
C ILE A 155 -13.58 -19.40 5.29
N ASP A 156 -14.87 -19.05 5.18
CA ASP A 156 -15.94 -20.02 4.92
C ASP A 156 -15.89 -20.60 3.50
N THR A 157 -15.16 -19.94 2.60
CA THR A 157 -14.97 -20.39 1.20
C THR A 157 -14.01 -21.57 1.06
N GLY A 158 -13.26 -21.90 2.13
CA GLY A 158 -12.18 -22.90 2.10
C GLY A 158 -10.90 -22.41 1.42
N ILE A 159 -10.81 -21.12 1.05
CA ILE A 159 -9.63 -20.60 0.34
C ILE A 159 -8.31 -20.71 1.13
N PHE A 160 -8.40 -20.81 2.46
CA PHE A 160 -7.25 -20.99 3.36
C PHE A 160 -7.00 -22.46 3.74
N ASP A 161 -7.74 -23.41 3.18
CA ASP A 161 -7.55 -24.84 3.45
C ASP A 161 -6.10 -25.25 3.14
N GLU A 162 -5.58 -26.18 3.95
CA GLU A 162 -4.18 -26.64 3.88
C GLU A 162 -3.14 -25.51 4.05
N ASP A 163 -3.50 -24.41 4.72
CA ASP A 163 -2.64 -23.23 4.90
C ASP A 163 -2.17 -22.59 3.58
N ARG A 164 -2.98 -22.70 2.50
CA ARG A 164 -2.64 -22.21 1.14
C ARG A 164 -2.75 -20.68 0.99
N TYR A 165 -1.92 -19.98 1.75
CA TYR A 165 -1.80 -18.53 1.71
C TYR A 165 -0.37 -18.06 1.99
N PHE A 166 -0.15 -16.78 1.72
CA PHE A 166 1.05 -16.06 2.10
C PHE A 166 0.75 -15.15 3.29
N ASP A 167 1.61 -15.17 4.31
CA ASP A 167 1.70 -14.04 5.22
C ASP A 167 2.62 -13.00 4.58
N VAL A 168 2.08 -11.82 4.26
CA VAL A 168 2.80 -10.71 3.66
C VAL A 168 2.96 -9.60 4.69
N PHE A 169 4.18 -9.47 5.23
CA PHE A 169 4.53 -8.40 6.14
C PHE A 169 5.02 -7.18 5.37
N VAL A 170 4.52 -6.01 5.75
CA VAL A 170 5.01 -4.71 5.29
C VAL A 170 5.45 -3.92 6.51
N GLU A 171 6.73 -3.56 6.56
CA GLU A 171 7.33 -2.84 7.68
C GLU A 171 7.99 -1.56 7.21
N TYR A 172 7.82 -0.51 8.01
CA TYR A 172 8.43 0.80 7.79
C TYR A 172 9.24 1.22 9.01
N ALA A 173 10.45 1.71 8.80
CA ALA A 173 11.30 2.26 9.84
C ALA A 173 11.91 3.59 9.37
N LYS A 174 11.69 4.66 10.14
CA LYS A 174 12.24 5.99 9.80
C LYS A 174 13.64 6.16 10.38
N ALA A 175 14.63 6.34 9.51
CA ALA A 175 15.95 6.81 9.91
C ALA A 175 15.91 8.30 10.29
N ALA A 176 15.13 9.08 9.53
CA ALA A 176 14.81 10.49 9.74
C ALA A 176 13.37 10.78 9.25
N PRO A 177 12.78 11.96 9.49
CA PRO A 177 11.39 12.24 9.12
C PRO A 177 11.07 12.01 7.62
N GLU A 178 12.01 12.32 6.73
CA GLU A 178 11.91 12.12 5.28
C GLU A 178 12.86 11.02 4.75
N ASP A 179 13.23 10.06 5.59
CA ASP A 179 14.08 8.92 5.23
C ASP A 179 13.52 7.62 5.80
N ILE A 180 12.88 6.85 4.93
CA ILE A 180 12.00 5.73 5.27
C ILE A 180 12.58 4.46 4.66
N LEU A 181 12.91 3.51 5.53
CA LEU A 181 13.31 2.18 5.16
C LEU A 181 12.06 1.30 5.11
N ILE A 182 11.94 0.49 4.07
CA ILE A 182 10.77 -0.34 3.78
C ILE A 182 11.24 -1.78 3.64
N LYS A 183 10.64 -2.69 4.40
CA LYS A 183 10.93 -4.13 4.33
C LYS A 183 9.63 -4.87 4.06
N ILE A 184 9.60 -5.63 2.97
CA ILE A 184 8.45 -6.49 2.64
C ILE A 184 8.92 -7.93 2.71
N THR A 185 8.23 -8.76 3.50
CA THR A 185 8.56 -10.17 3.70
C THR A 185 7.36 -11.05 3.41
N VAL A 186 7.53 -12.02 2.53
CA VAL A 186 6.50 -13.00 2.16
C VAL A 186 6.88 -14.35 2.73
N HIS A 187 6.03 -14.90 3.58
CA HIS A 187 6.12 -16.29 4.04
C HIS A 187 5.10 -17.12 3.28
N ASN A 188 5.53 -18.22 2.68
CA ASN A 188 4.62 -19.22 2.14
C ASN A 188 4.20 -20.18 3.27
N ARG A 189 2.91 -20.17 3.62
CA ARG A 189 2.37 -21.07 4.65
C ARG A 189 1.91 -22.42 4.08
N GLY A 190 1.71 -22.48 2.76
CA GLY A 190 1.19 -23.65 2.07
C GLY A 190 2.21 -24.78 1.92
N PRO A 191 1.74 -25.96 1.51
CA PRO A 191 2.54 -27.17 1.42
C PRO A 191 3.39 -27.25 0.14
N GLU A 192 3.17 -26.34 -0.82
CA GLU A 192 3.81 -26.32 -2.13
C GLU A 192 4.51 -25.00 -2.40
N ALA A 193 5.51 -25.01 -3.29
CA ALA A 193 6.13 -23.78 -3.75
C ALA A 193 5.12 -22.97 -4.59
N ALA A 194 4.95 -21.69 -4.28
CA ALA A 194 3.92 -20.86 -4.90
C ALA A 194 4.51 -19.58 -5.51
N PRO A 195 4.09 -19.19 -6.73
CA PRO A 195 4.52 -17.95 -7.36
C PRO A 195 3.83 -16.75 -6.72
N ILE A 196 4.53 -15.62 -6.68
CA ILE A 196 4.00 -14.35 -6.24
C ILE A 196 4.73 -13.19 -6.92
N HIS A 197 3.95 -12.23 -7.39
CA HIS A 197 4.41 -10.95 -7.91
C HIS A 197 4.22 -9.90 -6.83
N LEU A 198 5.28 -9.11 -6.57
CA LEU A 198 5.23 -7.94 -5.71
C LEU A 198 5.56 -6.70 -6.50
N LEU A 199 4.70 -5.70 -6.36
CA LEU A 199 4.80 -4.40 -7.01
C LEU A 199 4.64 -3.32 -5.94
N PRO A 200 5.68 -3.04 -5.13
CA PRO A 200 5.69 -1.90 -4.21
C PRO A 200 5.64 -0.62 -5.03
N THR A 201 4.45 -0.05 -5.16
CA THR A 201 4.10 0.96 -6.16
C THR A 201 4.23 2.35 -5.55
N LEU A 202 4.91 3.25 -6.25
CA LEU A 202 4.98 4.68 -5.94
C LEU A 202 4.15 5.45 -6.98
N TRP A 203 3.28 6.36 -6.56
CA TRP A 203 2.48 7.16 -7.49
C TRP A 203 2.11 8.52 -6.94
N TYR A 204 1.81 9.44 -7.85
CA TYR A 204 1.20 10.71 -7.50
C TYR A 204 -0.33 10.63 -7.59
N ARG A 205 -1.04 11.14 -6.58
CA ARG A 205 -2.48 11.38 -6.65
C ARG A 205 -2.77 12.31 -7.81
N ASN A 206 -3.79 11.98 -8.61
CA ASN A 206 -4.10 12.78 -9.79
C ASN A 206 -4.74 14.12 -9.41
N THR A 207 -3.93 15.19 -9.44
CA THR A 207 -4.37 16.58 -9.22
C THR A 207 -4.40 17.40 -10.52
N TRP A 208 -3.69 16.94 -11.56
CA TRP A 208 -3.49 17.68 -12.82
C TRP A 208 -4.65 17.53 -13.80
N SER A 209 -5.40 16.42 -13.78
CA SER A 209 -6.51 16.20 -14.72
C SER A 209 -7.76 17.04 -14.41
N TRP A 210 -7.80 17.71 -13.25
CA TRP A 210 -9.00 18.41 -12.76
C TRP A 210 -8.93 19.95 -12.89
N GLY A 211 -7.90 20.48 -13.55
CA GLY A 211 -7.73 21.93 -13.76
C GLY A 211 -7.37 22.72 -12.50
N GLN A 212 -6.91 22.05 -11.44
CA GLN A 212 -6.50 22.67 -10.16
C GLN A 212 -4.97 22.73 -9.99
N GLY A 213 -4.20 22.04 -10.83
CA GLY A 213 -2.73 22.03 -10.77
C GLY A 213 -2.09 22.66 -12.01
N GLU A 214 -0.97 23.34 -11.82
CA GLU A 214 -0.19 24.00 -12.87
C GLU A 214 0.91 23.10 -13.46
N GLY A 215 1.16 21.92 -12.87
CA GLY A 215 2.19 20.99 -13.34
C GLY A 215 1.89 19.52 -13.05
N LYS A 216 1.99 18.68 -14.08
CA LYS A 216 1.94 17.21 -13.94
C LYS A 216 3.25 16.71 -13.30
N PRO A 217 3.22 15.94 -12.20
CA PRO A 217 4.44 15.42 -11.59
C PRO A 217 5.11 14.37 -12.47
N ILE A 218 6.34 13.99 -12.11
CA ILE A 218 7.14 13.03 -12.86
C ILE A 218 7.80 12.02 -11.92
N LEU A 219 7.64 10.75 -12.26
CA LEU A 219 8.43 9.63 -11.78
C LEU A 219 9.34 9.21 -12.93
N LYS A 220 10.62 8.98 -12.66
CA LYS A 220 11.62 8.64 -13.68
C LYS A 220 12.62 7.62 -13.18
N ALA A 221 12.97 6.66 -14.03
CA ALA A 221 14.02 5.70 -13.75
C ALA A 221 15.43 6.32 -13.86
N PHE A 222 16.26 5.92 -12.91
CA PHE A 222 17.70 6.08 -12.86
C PHE A 222 18.32 4.76 -12.41
N THR A 223 19.65 4.72 -12.35
CA THR A 223 20.39 3.58 -11.81
C THR A 223 21.40 4.07 -10.79
N HIS A 224 21.51 3.35 -9.68
CA HIS A 224 22.56 3.58 -8.69
C HIS A 224 23.30 2.27 -8.44
N GLN A 225 24.60 2.23 -8.74
CA GLN A 225 25.43 1.04 -8.58
C GLN A 225 24.87 -0.23 -9.26
N GLY A 226 24.23 -0.07 -10.41
CA GLY A 226 23.61 -1.17 -11.16
C GLY A 226 22.22 -1.59 -10.67
N GLN A 227 21.72 -0.98 -9.59
CA GLN A 227 20.35 -1.21 -9.10
C GLN A 227 19.39 -0.13 -9.58
N PRO A 228 18.08 -0.45 -9.73
CA PRO A 228 17.05 0.53 -10.06
C PRO A 228 16.93 1.62 -8.98
N LEU A 229 16.78 2.86 -9.44
CA LEU A 229 16.48 4.03 -8.63
C LEU A 229 15.33 4.78 -9.29
N ILE A 230 14.35 5.19 -8.50
CA ILE A 230 13.22 5.99 -9.01
C ILE A 230 13.33 7.38 -8.41
N TYR A 231 13.34 8.39 -9.27
CA TYR A 231 13.26 9.80 -8.90
C TYR A 231 11.82 10.28 -8.98
N ALA A 232 11.35 10.96 -7.94
CA ALA A 232 10.02 11.53 -7.85
C ALA A 232 10.10 13.05 -7.66
N HIS A 233 9.49 13.78 -8.58
CA HIS A 233 9.49 15.24 -8.60
C HIS A 233 8.11 15.78 -8.94
N HIS A 234 7.68 16.82 -8.22
CA HIS A 234 6.42 17.51 -8.49
C HIS A 234 6.70 18.84 -9.22
N ASN A 235 6.22 18.95 -10.46
CA ASN A 235 6.47 20.12 -11.33
C ASN A 235 5.59 21.35 -11.00
N ASP A 236 4.54 21.17 -10.22
CA ASP A 236 3.69 22.29 -9.75
C ASP A 236 4.36 23.03 -8.57
N PRO A 237 4.62 24.34 -8.71
CA PRO A 237 5.29 25.15 -7.67
C PRO A 237 4.60 25.09 -6.30
N LEU A 238 3.27 24.95 -6.25
CA LEU A 238 2.53 24.87 -4.98
C LEU A 238 2.96 23.65 -4.16
N PHE A 239 3.26 22.54 -4.84
CA PHE A 239 3.73 21.32 -4.18
C PHE A 239 5.24 21.34 -3.99
N SER A 240 6.03 21.92 -4.89
CA SER A 240 7.49 21.97 -4.76
C SER A 240 7.97 22.67 -3.47
N GLU A 241 7.18 23.59 -2.90
CA GLU A 241 7.51 24.24 -1.62
C GLU A 241 7.32 23.33 -0.40
N SER A 242 6.39 22.36 -0.47
CA SER A 242 6.00 21.52 0.67
C SER A 242 6.47 20.07 0.57
N LEU A 243 6.64 19.59 -0.67
CA LEU A 243 7.05 18.24 -1.02
C LEU A 243 8.42 18.27 -1.73
N PRO A 244 9.51 17.88 -1.05
CA PRO A 244 10.82 17.78 -1.68
C PRO A 244 10.84 16.64 -2.70
N ASP A 245 11.90 16.59 -3.50
CA ASP A 245 12.15 15.46 -4.38
C ASP A 245 12.52 14.21 -3.56
N TYR A 246 12.02 13.07 -4.00
CA TYR A 246 12.28 11.78 -3.37
C TYR A 246 12.98 10.82 -4.32
N TYR A 247 13.75 9.93 -3.71
CA TYR A 247 14.47 8.86 -4.37
C TYR A 247 14.08 7.54 -3.71
N LEU A 248 13.54 6.61 -4.51
CA LEU A 248 13.23 5.25 -4.07
C LEU A 248 14.31 4.30 -4.59
N TYR A 249 15.17 3.83 -3.69
CA TYR A 249 16.22 2.85 -3.95
C TYR A 249 15.66 1.43 -3.84
N CYS A 250 16.05 0.55 -4.78
CA CYS A 250 15.69 -0.87 -4.79
C CYS A 250 16.92 -1.75 -4.50
N ASP A 251 16.77 -2.77 -3.65
CA ASP A 251 17.88 -3.66 -3.26
C ASP A 251 18.29 -4.67 -4.34
N GLN A 252 17.36 -4.99 -5.24
CA GLN A 252 17.53 -5.99 -6.29
C GLN A 252 17.34 -5.42 -7.69
N SER A 253 17.97 -6.08 -8.65
CA SER A 253 17.93 -5.67 -10.06
C SER A 253 16.68 -6.26 -10.67
N VAL A 254 15.61 -5.47 -10.65
CA VAL A 254 14.28 -5.86 -11.13
C VAL A 254 13.77 -4.90 -12.20
N PRO A 255 12.88 -5.37 -13.10
CA PRO A 255 12.22 -4.49 -14.07
C PRO A 255 11.45 -3.38 -13.36
N LEU A 256 11.46 -2.17 -13.93
CA LEU A 256 10.57 -1.09 -13.52
C LEU A 256 9.41 -0.97 -14.51
N LEU A 257 8.19 -1.04 -14.00
CA LEU A 257 6.96 -0.83 -14.78
C LEU A 257 6.48 0.60 -14.56
N PHE A 258 6.27 1.35 -15.64
CA PHE A 258 5.79 2.73 -15.59
C PHE A 258 4.43 2.88 -16.28
N THR A 259 3.57 3.70 -15.68
CA THR A 259 2.30 4.13 -16.28
C THR A 259 1.88 5.49 -15.72
N GLU A 260 0.68 5.94 -16.05
CA GLU A 260 0.06 7.13 -15.51
C GLU A 260 -1.04 6.77 -14.51
N ASN A 261 -1.18 7.55 -13.43
CA ASN A 261 -2.38 7.52 -12.59
C ASN A 261 -3.52 8.32 -13.27
N GLU A 262 -3.87 7.93 -14.50
CA GLU A 262 -4.92 8.55 -15.31
C GLU A 262 -6.06 7.56 -15.58
N THR A 263 -7.30 8.05 -15.53
CA THR A 263 -8.50 7.24 -15.73
C THR A 263 -8.50 6.58 -17.11
N ASN A 264 -8.74 5.26 -17.15
CA ASN A 264 -8.97 4.50 -18.37
C ASN A 264 -10.39 4.77 -18.89
N GLN A 265 -10.51 5.82 -19.69
CA GLN A 265 -11.73 6.27 -20.36
C GLN A 265 -12.29 5.20 -21.31
N ALA A 266 -11.41 4.43 -21.95
CA ALA A 266 -11.80 3.39 -22.91
C ALA A 266 -12.55 2.25 -22.22
N ARG A 267 -12.01 1.76 -21.09
CA ARG A 267 -12.65 0.71 -20.31
C ARG A 267 -13.93 1.17 -19.64
N LEU A 268 -13.91 2.34 -19.00
CA LEU A 268 -14.99 2.75 -18.10
C LEU A 268 -16.16 3.44 -18.79
N PHE A 269 -15.89 4.19 -19.85
CA PHE A 269 -16.90 5.04 -20.50
C PHE A 269 -16.98 4.81 -22.00
N ASN A 270 -16.28 3.81 -22.53
CA ASN A 270 -16.24 3.49 -23.96
C ASN A 270 -15.83 4.70 -24.82
N THR A 271 -14.87 5.50 -24.33
CA THR A 271 -14.32 6.67 -25.04
C THR A 271 -12.81 6.58 -25.15
N PRO A 272 -12.17 7.07 -26.23
CA PRO A 272 -10.73 6.94 -26.40
C PRO A 272 -9.94 7.57 -25.24
N ASN A 273 -8.90 6.87 -24.79
CA ASN A 273 -7.96 7.44 -23.82
C ASN A 273 -7.21 8.63 -24.47
N PRO A 274 -7.11 9.80 -23.81
CA PRO A 274 -6.38 10.94 -24.36
C PRO A 274 -4.88 10.68 -24.58
N ARG A 275 -4.32 9.73 -23.83
CA ARG A 275 -2.92 9.32 -23.85
C ARG A 275 -2.81 7.80 -23.65
N PRO A 276 -1.74 7.15 -24.14
CA PRO A 276 -1.43 5.77 -23.77
C PRO A 276 -0.99 5.69 -22.29
N TYR A 277 -0.99 4.47 -21.75
CA TYR A 277 -0.59 4.14 -20.37
C TYR A 277 -1.50 4.76 -19.31
N VAL A 278 -2.46 3.98 -18.83
CA VAL A 278 -3.52 4.42 -17.91
C VAL A 278 -3.40 3.68 -16.58
N LYS A 279 -4.25 4.02 -15.60
CA LYS A 279 -4.11 3.56 -14.21
C LYS A 279 -3.99 2.04 -14.05
N ASP A 280 -4.71 1.28 -14.86
CA ASP A 280 -4.76 -0.18 -14.87
C ASP A 280 -3.76 -0.84 -15.84
N SER A 281 -2.81 -0.09 -16.41
CA SER A 281 -1.79 -0.66 -17.32
C SER A 281 -0.98 -1.82 -16.73
N PHE A 282 -0.71 -1.83 -15.41
CA PHE A 282 -0.01 -2.96 -14.77
C PHE A 282 -0.86 -4.24 -14.82
N HIS A 283 -2.18 -4.11 -14.73
CA HIS A 283 -3.12 -5.21 -14.84
C HIS A 283 -3.06 -5.80 -16.26
N THR A 284 -3.17 -4.95 -17.29
CA THR A 284 -3.07 -5.38 -18.69
C THR A 284 -1.69 -5.96 -19.03
N TYR A 285 -0.62 -5.45 -18.43
CA TYR A 285 0.73 -6.00 -18.59
C TYR A 285 0.89 -7.41 -17.97
N LEU A 286 0.52 -7.58 -16.69
CA LEU A 286 0.75 -8.83 -15.96
C LEU A 286 -0.30 -9.91 -16.26
N ILE A 287 -1.58 -9.55 -16.23
CA ILE A 287 -2.69 -10.50 -16.31
C ILE A 287 -3.05 -10.79 -17.77
N GLU A 288 -3.11 -9.77 -18.63
CA GLU A 288 -3.44 -9.94 -20.05
C GLU A 288 -2.21 -10.24 -20.92
N GLY A 289 -1.00 -10.11 -20.36
CA GLY A 289 0.26 -10.41 -21.05
C GLY A 289 0.65 -9.42 -22.16
N GLN A 290 0.09 -8.21 -22.15
CA GLN A 290 0.34 -7.17 -23.16
C GLN A 290 1.52 -6.29 -22.74
N ALA A 291 2.72 -6.63 -23.22
CA ALA A 291 3.96 -5.99 -22.82
C ALA A 291 4.01 -4.47 -23.12
N GLU A 292 3.30 -4.04 -24.16
CA GLU A 292 3.18 -2.66 -24.61
C GLU A 292 2.26 -1.80 -23.73
N ALA A 293 1.59 -2.37 -22.73
CA ALA A 293 0.67 -1.65 -21.87
C ALA A 293 1.37 -0.71 -20.86
N VAL A 294 2.69 -0.85 -20.66
CA VAL A 294 3.51 -0.01 -19.79
C VAL A 294 4.46 0.87 -20.60
N ASN A 295 4.83 2.03 -20.05
CA ASN A 295 5.64 3.01 -20.75
C ASN A 295 7.12 2.57 -20.87
N PRO A 296 7.63 2.26 -22.07
CA PRO A 296 9.02 1.84 -22.27
C PRO A 296 10.02 2.97 -22.05
N GLU A 297 9.58 4.23 -22.02
CA GLU A 297 10.44 5.39 -21.74
C GLU A 297 10.81 5.52 -20.26
N GLN A 298 10.26 4.66 -19.40
CA GLN A 298 10.51 4.62 -17.95
C GLN A 298 10.27 5.96 -17.25
N VAL A 299 9.17 6.60 -17.65
CA VAL A 299 8.67 7.87 -17.11
C VAL A 299 7.15 7.76 -16.94
N GLY A 300 6.60 8.38 -15.90
CA GLY A 300 5.14 8.45 -15.71
C GLY A 300 4.75 9.12 -14.40
N THR A 301 3.56 8.82 -13.89
CA THR A 301 3.08 9.27 -12.58
C THR A 301 2.73 8.12 -11.63
N LYS A 302 2.88 6.87 -12.11
CA LYS A 302 2.79 5.64 -11.32
C LYS A 302 3.91 4.69 -11.77
N VAL A 303 4.65 4.12 -10.83
CA VAL A 303 5.77 3.21 -11.09
C VAL A 303 5.81 2.09 -10.06
N ALA A 304 6.20 0.89 -10.48
CA ALA A 304 6.49 -0.20 -9.58
C ALA A 304 7.75 -0.97 -10.03
N PRO A 305 8.76 -1.18 -9.17
CA PRO A 305 9.71 -2.27 -9.35
C PRO A 305 8.96 -3.60 -9.24
N HIS A 306 9.14 -4.49 -10.22
CA HIS A 306 8.41 -5.76 -10.33
C HIS A 306 9.27 -6.92 -9.85
N TYR A 307 8.99 -7.41 -8.64
CA TYR A 307 9.61 -8.61 -8.09
C TYR A 307 8.72 -9.81 -8.43
N HIS A 308 9.32 -10.88 -8.95
CA HIS A 308 8.64 -12.15 -9.18
C HIS A 308 9.42 -13.26 -8.47
N TRP A 309 8.76 -13.93 -7.53
CA TRP A 309 9.34 -15.01 -6.76
C TRP A 309 8.51 -16.28 -6.88
N VAL A 310 9.19 -17.41 -6.77
CA VAL A 310 8.59 -18.68 -6.35
C VAL A 310 9.09 -18.95 -4.94
N VAL A 311 8.19 -18.87 -3.96
CA VAL A 311 8.54 -19.04 -2.54
C VAL A 311 8.35 -20.51 -2.16
N PRO A 312 9.39 -21.25 -1.72
CA PRO A 312 9.24 -22.64 -1.32
C PRO A 312 8.31 -22.80 -0.10
N PRO A 313 7.77 -24.01 0.14
CA PRO A 313 6.83 -24.24 1.25
C PRO A 313 7.50 -24.01 2.60
N GLY A 314 6.83 -23.27 3.50
CA GLY A 314 7.34 -22.91 4.82
C GLY A 314 8.49 -21.89 4.83
N GLU A 315 9.03 -21.53 3.67
CA GLU A 315 10.13 -20.57 3.52
C GLU A 315 9.61 -19.13 3.37
N SER A 316 10.54 -18.18 3.45
CA SER A 316 10.25 -16.77 3.23
C SER A 316 11.27 -16.07 2.35
N ARG A 317 10.83 -15.00 1.68
CA ARG A 317 11.69 -14.07 0.96
C ARG A 317 11.37 -12.65 1.36
N SER A 318 12.39 -11.79 1.33
CA SER A 318 12.25 -10.37 1.65
C SER A 318 12.89 -9.51 0.57
N LEU A 319 12.37 -8.29 0.45
CA LEU A 319 13.00 -7.19 -0.29
C LEU A 319 13.12 -5.97 0.62
N GLN A 320 14.06 -5.10 0.28
CA GLN A 320 14.35 -3.85 0.97
C GLN A 320 14.26 -2.69 -0.02
N LEU A 321 13.57 -1.62 0.40
CA LEU A 321 13.54 -0.35 -0.33
C LEU A 321 13.87 0.79 0.64
N ARG A 322 14.32 1.92 0.09
CA ARG A 322 14.52 3.15 0.87
C ARG A 322 13.98 4.34 0.11
N LEU A 323 13.02 5.04 0.70
CA LEU A 323 12.46 6.29 0.19
C LEU A 323 13.08 7.46 0.96
N THR A 324 13.85 8.30 0.30
CA THR A 324 14.59 9.38 0.96
C THR A 324 14.72 10.61 0.07
N ILE A 325 14.91 11.77 0.69
CA ILE A 325 15.29 13.01 0.00
C ILE A 325 16.78 13.06 -0.39
N THR A 326 17.57 12.07 0.05
CA THR A 326 19.02 12.05 -0.19
C THR A 326 19.33 11.57 -1.62
N PRO A 327 19.94 12.43 -2.46
CA PRO A 327 20.17 12.11 -3.86
C PRO A 327 21.34 11.12 -4.03
N PRO A 328 21.40 10.39 -5.16
CA PRO A 328 22.36 9.30 -5.37
C PRO A 328 23.83 9.73 -5.33
N GLU A 329 24.14 11.01 -5.56
CA GLU A 329 25.50 11.54 -5.46
C GLU A 329 26.01 11.61 -4.02
N GLN A 330 25.11 11.60 -3.04
CA GLN A 330 25.42 11.69 -1.60
C GLN A 330 25.28 10.35 -0.87
N VAL A 331 24.74 9.33 -1.55
CA VAL A 331 24.54 7.99 -0.99
C VAL A 331 25.61 7.05 -1.55
N SER A 332 26.53 6.59 -0.71
CA SER A 332 27.53 5.59 -1.12
C SER A 332 27.00 4.17 -0.99
N ASN A 333 26.15 3.89 0.00
CA ASN A 333 25.46 2.62 0.17
C ASN A 333 24.08 2.88 0.81
N PRO A 334 22.97 2.77 0.05
CA PRO A 334 21.63 3.03 0.57
C PRO A 334 21.21 2.05 1.68
N TRP A 335 21.88 0.90 1.80
CA TRP A 335 21.56 -0.17 2.76
C TRP A 335 22.40 -0.11 4.03
N GLN A 336 23.32 0.86 4.13
CA GLN A 336 24.13 1.04 5.32
C GLN A 336 23.21 1.32 6.52
N HIS A 337 23.41 0.58 7.62
CA HIS A 337 22.61 0.65 8.86
C HIS A 337 21.14 0.24 8.72
N PHE A 338 20.73 -0.41 7.62
CA PHE A 338 19.32 -0.75 7.41
C PHE A 338 18.73 -1.57 8.58
N GLU A 339 19.36 -2.69 8.93
CA GLU A 339 18.91 -3.54 10.03
C GLU A 339 19.12 -2.90 11.42
N ASP A 340 20.14 -2.04 11.57
CA ASP A 340 20.37 -1.30 12.82
C ASP A 340 19.24 -0.30 13.10
N VAL A 341 18.77 0.40 12.07
CA VAL A 341 17.65 1.35 12.16
C VAL A 341 16.36 0.59 12.50
N PHE A 342 16.07 -0.53 11.84
CA PHE A 342 14.93 -1.37 12.18
C PHE A 342 14.97 -1.84 13.64
N THR A 343 16.10 -2.40 14.06
CA THR A 343 16.31 -2.86 15.44
C THR A 343 16.08 -1.72 16.44
N THR A 344 16.63 -0.53 16.15
CA THR A 344 16.47 0.65 17.00
C THR A 344 15.02 1.12 17.07
N ARG A 345 14.32 1.21 15.94
CA ARG A 345 12.92 1.66 15.87
C ARG A 345 11.97 0.69 16.58
N ILE A 346 12.21 -0.62 16.49
CA ILE A 346 11.47 -1.65 17.24
C ILE A 346 11.68 -1.49 18.74
N GLN A 347 12.94 -1.39 19.20
CA GLN A 347 13.26 -1.21 20.62
C GLN A 347 12.65 0.07 21.21
N GLU A 348 12.62 1.16 20.43
CA GLU A 348 11.97 2.39 20.84
C GLU A 348 10.45 2.29 20.91
N ALA A 349 9.83 1.55 19.99
CA ALA A 349 8.41 1.23 20.03
C ALA A 349 8.08 0.38 21.27
N ASP A 350 8.87 -0.66 21.54
CA ASP A 350 8.75 -1.49 22.74
C ASP A 350 8.82 -0.64 24.01
N GLY A 351 9.85 0.20 24.12
CA GLY A 351 10.01 1.11 25.25
C GLY A 351 8.84 2.08 25.41
N PHE A 352 8.30 2.61 24.31
CA PHE A 352 7.14 3.52 24.34
C PHE A 352 5.88 2.82 24.86
N TYR A 353 5.58 1.62 24.35
CA TYR A 353 4.41 0.84 24.76
C TYR A 353 4.56 0.32 26.20
N GLU A 354 5.76 -0.11 26.61
CA GLU A 354 6.03 -0.49 27.99
C GLU A 354 5.80 0.65 28.99
N ALA A 355 6.13 1.88 28.62
CA ALA A 355 5.95 3.05 29.46
C ALA A 355 4.50 3.60 29.46
N THR A 356 3.75 3.35 28.39
CA THR A 356 2.40 3.88 28.19
C THR A 356 1.32 2.93 28.69
N LEU A 357 1.50 1.61 28.50
CA LEU A 357 0.51 0.62 28.90
C LEU A 357 0.64 0.25 30.40
N PRO A 358 -0.49 0.10 31.13
CA PRO A 358 -0.48 -0.29 32.54
C PRO A 358 0.29 -1.59 32.80
N ALA A 359 0.96 -1.68 33.96
CA ALA A 359 1.71 -2.88 34.36
C ALA A 359 0.86 -4.16 34.37
N THR A 360 -0.42 -4.05 34.75
CA THR A 360 -1.37 -5.18 34.75
C THR A 360 -1.64 -5.75 33.35
N LEU A 361 -1.49 -4.97 32.28
CA LEU A 361 -1.55 -5.49 30.92
C LEU A 361 -0.22 -6.14 30.51
N ARG A 362 0.92 -5.63 30.99
CA ARG A 362 2.25 -6.17 30.64
C ARG A 362 2.51 -7.57 31.23
N GLU A 363 1.85 -7.91 32.33
CA GLU A 363 1.92 -9.25 32.94
C GLU A 363 1.14 -10.32 32.15
N ASP A 364 0.24 -9.91 31.25
CA ASP A 364 -0.54 -10.78 30.36
C ASP A 364 -0.14 -10.49 28.89
N THR A 365 0.75 -11.31 28.34
CA THR A 365 1.34 -11.10 27.01
C THR A 365 0.28 -10.98 25.90
N ASP A 366 -0.82 -11.72 25.98
CA ASP A 366 -1.87 -11.67 24.96
C ASP A 366 -2.61 -10.34 25.01
N ARG A 367 -3.00 -9.89 26.21
CA ARG A 367 -3.66 -8.59 26.37
C ARG A 367 -2.75 -7.43 26.03
N TYR A 368 -1.45 -7.53 26.34
CA TYR A 368 -0.46 -6.54 25.94
C TYR A 368 -0.37 -6.41 24.43
N THR A 369 -0.26 -7.53 23.71
CA THR A 369 -0.23 -7.56 22.24
C THR A 369 -1.51 -6.99 21.65
N ILE A 370 -2.69 -7.41 22.14
CA ILE A 370 -3.98 -6.88 21.67
C ILE A 370 -4.06 -5.36 21.87
N ALA A 371 -3.65 -4.85 23.03
CA ALA A 371 -3.67 -3.41 23.29
C ALA A 371 -2.74 -2.63 22.35
N ARG A 372 -1.55 -3.17 22.07
CA ARG A 372 -0.60 -2.58 21.11
C ARG A 372 -1.15 -2.57 19.68
N GLN A 373 -1.72 -3.69 19.22
CA GLN A 373 -2.33 -3.78 17.89
C GLN A 373 -3.56 -2.87 17.75
N ALA A 374 -4.38 -2.76 18.79
CA ALA A 374 -5.51 -1.84 18.81
C ALA A 374 -5.07 -0.37 18.68
N LEU A 375 -3.97 0.02 19.37
CA LEU A 375 -3.36 1.34 19.21
C LEU A 375 -2.79 1.51 17.80
N ALA A 376 -2.11 0.49 17.26
CA ALA A 376 -1.59 0.51 15.91
C ALA A 376 -2.68 0.69 14.83
N GLY A 377 -3.86 0.08 15.00
CA GLY A 377 -4.98 0.24 14.07
C GLY A 377 -5.73 1.58 14.20
N MET A 378 -5.46 2.37 15.24
CA MET A 378 -5.99 3.73 15.40
C MET A 378 -5.03 4.83 14.93
N LEU A 379 -3.73 4.53 14.93
CA LEU A 379 -2.65 5.43 14.49
C LEU A 379 -2.47 5.35 12.98
#